data_AF-A0AAF0THE9-F1
#
_entry.id   AF-A0AAF0THE9-F1
#
_cell.length_a   1.000
_cell.length_b   1.000
_cell.length_c   1.000
_cell.angle_alpha   90.00
_cell.angle_beta   90.00
_cell.angle_gamma   90.00
#
_symmetry.space_group_name_H-M   'P 1'
#
loop_
_entity.id
_entity.type
_entity.pdbx_description
1 polymer ?
#
loop_
_entity_poly.entity_id
_entity_poly.type
_entity_poly.pdbx_seq_one_letter_code
_entity_poly.pdbx_strand_id
1 'polypeptide(L)'
;MPKQNPRWLNSSHPNFIASPKEESEIRPVILCSKKIGLQIKIKSGGHDYEGISYRSKSPFVMLDLSKLNKINIELNEEIVWVQTGAILGQLYYAIAKKSKVHAFPSGVCFSIGTGGIISGGGIGALMRKFGLAADNVVDARVMDVNGKIS
;
A
#
# COMPACT_ATOMS: atom_id res chain seq x y z
N MET A 1 8.84 4.12 -5.51
CA MET A 1 9.79 3.99 -4.37
C MET A 1 10.72 2.81 -4.60
N PRO A 2 11.98 2.85 -4.12
CA PRO A 2 12.94 1.78 -4.34
C PRO A 2 12.55 0.47 -3.62
N LYS A 3 13.11 -0.65 -4.08
CA LYS A 3 13.09 -1.94 -3.37
C LYS A 3 13.85 -1.75 -2.04
N GLN A 4 13.23 -2.06 -0.90
CA GLN A 4 13.80 -1.71 0.41
C GLN A 4 14.72 -2.78 0.99
N ASN A 5 14.76 -3.98 0.40
CA ASN A 5 15.70 -5.04 0.78
C ASN A 5 16.75 -5.24 -0.33
N PRO A 6 18.01 -4.79 -0.12
CA PRO A 6 19.10 -4.90 -1.10
C PRO A 6 19.41 -6.32 -1.55
N ARG A 7 19.12 -7.33 -0.70
CA ARG A 7 19.27 -8.76 -1.01
C ARG A 7 18.61 -9.15 -2.34
N TRP A 8 17.57 -8.42 -2.74
CA TRP A 8 16.72 -8.73 -3.89
C TRP A 8 16.89 -7.78 -5.09
N LEU A 9 17.91 -6.92 -5.10
CA LEU A 9 18.12 -5.97 -6.21
C LEU A 9 18.40 -6.71 -7.53
N ASN A 10 19.22 -7.76 -7.49
CA ASN A 10 19.61 -8.59 -8.63
C ASN A 10 18.72 -9.84 -8.82
N SER A 11 17.45 -9.76 -8.40
CA SER A 11 16.47 -10.85 -8.59
C SER A 11 15.66 -10.68 -9.89
N SER A 12 14.68 -11.56 -10.13
CA SER A 12 13.75 -11.46 -11.27
C SER A 12 13.20 -10.04 -11.46
N HIS A 13 13.09 -9.59 -12.71
CA HIS A 13 12.53 -8.29 -13.07
C HIS A 13 11.12 -8.44 -13.63
N PRO A 14 10.24 -7.45 -13.40
CA PRO A 14 8.91 -7.45 -14.01
C PRO A 14 9.01 -7.32 -15.52
N ASN A 15 8.08 -7.95 -16.24
CA ASN A 15 7.92 -7.74 -17.68
C ASN A 15 7.42 -6.33 -17.98
N PHE A 16 6.50 -5.82 -17.12
CA PHE A 16 5.95 -4.47 -17.21
C PHE A 16 5.77 -3.89 -15.81
N ILE A 17 5.90 -2.56 -15.71
CA ILE A 17 5.59 -1.80 -14.49
C ILE A 17 4.42 -0.88 -14.81
N ALA A 18 3.30 -1.09 -14.14
CA ALA A 18 2.16 -0.17 -14.16
C ALA A 18 2.20 0.70 -12.91
N SER A 19 2.18 2.04 -13.08
CA SER A 19 2.24 3.01 -11.98
C SER A 19 1.02 3.94 -12.04
N PRO A 20 -0.19 3.45 -11.69
CA PRO A 20 -1.42 4.23 -11.81
C PRO A 20 -1.39 5.46 -10.90
N LYS A 21 -1.94 6.57 -11.38
CA LYS A 21 -2.19 7.82 -10.65
C LYS A 21 -3.64 7.94 -10.19
N GLU A 22 -4.54 7.21 -10.84
CA GLU A 22 -5.97 7.16 -10.54
C GLU A 22 -6.46 5.72 -10.37
N GLU A 23 -7.50 5.53 -9.56
CA GLU A 23 -8.06 4.20 -9.24
C GLU A 23 -8.58 3.48 -10.50
N SER A 24 -9.14 4.25 -11.45
CA SER A 24 -9.64 3.77 -12.74
C SER A 24 -8.55 3.08 -13.58
N GLU A 25 -7.29 3.47 -13.42
CA GLU A 25 -6.14 2.93 -14.16
C GLU A 25 -5.72 1.53 -13.66
N ILE A 26 -6.18 1.10 -12.47
CA ILE A 26 -5.88 -0.25 -11.94
C ILE A 26 -6.65 -1.32 -12.72
N ARG A 27 -7.91 -1.05 -13.06
CA ARG A 27 -8.81 -2.03 -13.68
C ARG A 27 -8.26 -2.58 -15.01
N PRO A 28 -7.78 -1.76 -15.96
CA PRO A 28 -7.13 -2.26 -17.17
C PRO A 28 -5.93 -3.16 -16.88
N VAL A 29 -5.12 -2.86 -15.85
CA VAL A 29 -3.96 -3.68 -15.49
C VAL A 29 -4.39 -5.09 -15.06
N ILE A 30 -5.44 -5.20 -14.25
CA ILE A 30 -6.00 -6.48 -13.80
C ILE A 30 -6.51 -7.29 -15.01
N LEU A 31 -7.40 -6.68 -15.80
CA LEU A 31 -8.06 -7.37 -16.91
C LEU A 31 -7.08 -7.76 -18.02
N CYS A 32 -6.13 -6.88 -18.36
CA CYS A 32 -5.10 -7.18 -19.35
C CYS A 32 -4.17 -8.29 -18.85
N SER A 33 -3.67 -8.22 -17.62
CA SER A 33 -2.77 -9.25 -17.06
C SER A 33 -3.44 -10.62 -17.05
N LYS A 34 -4.74 -10.69 -16.70
CA LYS A 34 -5.54 -11.92 -16.78
C LYS A 34 -5.65 -12.44 -18.21
N LYS A 35 -5.91 -11.56 -19.18
CA LYS A 35 -6.03 -11.92 -20.61
C LYS A 35 -4.73 -12.48 -21.21
N ILE A 36 -3.58 -11.94 -20.79
CA ILE A 36 -2.26 -12.34 -21.32
C ILE A 36 -1.52 -13.33 -20.43
N GLY A 37 -2.13 -13.81 -19.35
CA GLY A 37 -1.57 -14.83 -18.46
C GLY A 37 -0.37 -14.38 -17.62
N LEU A 38 -0.25 -13.08 -17.31
CA LEU A 38 0.81 -12.56 -16.42
C LEU A 38 0.33 -12.51 -14.96
N GLN A 39 1.20 -12.92 -14.04
CA GLN A 39 0.95 -12.70 -12.61
C GLN A 39 1.00 -11.21 -12.28
N ILE A 40 0.24 -10.79 -11.27
CA ILE A 40 0.31 -9.42 -10.75
C ILE A 40 1.06 -9.43 -9.42
N LYS A 41 2.08 -8.58 -9.29
CA LYS A 41 2.75 -8.28 -8.02
C LYS A 41 2.44 -6.85 -7.62
N ILE A 42 1.89 -6.65 -6.43
CA ILE A 42 1.43 -5.34 -5.97
C ILE A 42 2.47 -4.77 -5.02
N LYS A 43 2.99 -3.57 -5.33
CA LYS A 43 4.00 -2.89 -4.53
C LYS A 43 3.50 -1.54 -4.04
N SER A 44 3.28 -1.44 -2.73
CA SER A 44 3.17 -0.17 -2.00
C SER A 44 4.57 0.39 -1.70
N GLY A 45 5.01 0.42 -0.44
CA GLY A 45 6.32 0.94 -0.01
C GLY A 45 7.54 0.04 -0.29
N GLY A 46 7.32 -1.23 -0.67
CA GLY A 46 8.41 -2.15 -1.05
C GLY A 46 9.21 -2.77 0.11
N HIS A 47 8.61 -2.84 1.30
CA HIS A 47 9.18 -3.38 2.55
C HIS A 47 9.00 -4.89 2.74
N ASP A 48 8.59 -5.60 1.71
CA ASP A 48 8.45 -7.05 1.76
C ASP A 48 9.83 -7.70 2.03
N TYR A 49 9.96 -8.37 3.18
CA TYR A 49 11.23 -8.99 3.59
C TYR A 49 11.72 -10.02 2.59
N GLU A 50 10.79 -10.76 2.01
CA GLU A 50 11.04 -11.75 0.98
C GLU A 50 10.87 -11.18 -0.43
N GLY A 51 10.74 -9.87 -0.61
CA GLY A 51 10.59 -9.22 -1.91
C GLY A 51 9.38 -9.66 -2.76
N ILE A 52 8.39 -10.35 -2.18
CA ILE A 52 7.28 -10.97 -2.92
C ILE A 52 6.48 -9.92 -3.71
N SER A 53 6.36 -8.71 -3.20
CA SER A 53 5.73 -7.56 -3.88
C SER A 53 6.41 -7.11 -5.20
N TYR A 54 7.63 -7.56 -5.50
CA TYR A 54 8.38 -7.12 -6.68
C TYR A 54 9.26 -8.20 -7.34
N ARG A 55 9.10 -9.47 -6.95
CA ARG A 55 9.79 -10.61 -7.58
C ARG A 55 8.82 -11.77 -7.83
N SER A 56 9.08 -12.56 -8.86
CA SER A 56 8.34 -13.79 -9.13
C SER A 56 9.19 -14.81 -9.87
N LYS A 57 8.85 -16.10 -9.72
CA LYS A 57 9.42 -17.19 -10.55
C LYS A 57 8.74 -17.26 -11.93
N SER A 58 7.54 -16.68 -12.07
CA SER A 58 6.78 -16.64 -13.31
C SER A 58 6.78 -15.22 -13.89
N PRO A 59 6.58 -15.05 -15.22
CA PRO A 59 6.38 -13.74 -15.82
C PRO A 59 5.29 -12.94 -15.10
N PHE A 60 5.54 -11.65 -14.88
CA PHE A 60 4.67 -10.82 -14.06
C PHE A 60 4.67 -9.34 -14.44
N VAL A 61 3.55 -8.69 -14.16
CA VAL A 61 3.40 -7.23 -14.12
C VAL A 61 3.54 -6.77 -12.67
N MET A 62 4.36 -5.75 -12.45
CA MET A 62 4.39 -5.07 -11.16
C MET A 62 3.41 -3.89 -11.19
N LEU A 63 2.44 -3.91 -10.30
CA LEU A 63 1.55 -2.78 -10.01
C LEU A 63 2.18 -1.95 -8.88
N ASP A 64 2.87 -0.86 -9.26
CA ASP A 64 3.47 0.08 -8.31
C ASP A 64 2.46 1.16 -7.91
N LEU A 65 1.94 1.05 -6.70
CA LEU A 65 0.91 1.96 -6.20
C LEU A 65 1.47 3.29 -5.69
N SER A 66 2.79 3.55 -5.75
CA SER A 66 3.41 4.73 -5.13
C SER A 66 2.93 6.09 -5.66
N LYS A 67 2.15 6.12 -6.75
CA LYS A 67 1.48 7.32 -7.27
C LYS A 67 0.03 7.48 -6.79
N LEU A 68 -0.55 6.46 -6.18
CA LEU A 68 -1.83 6.48 -5.45
C LEU A 68 -1.56 6.69 -3.97
N ASN A 69 -1.17 7.91 -3.59
CA ASN A 69 -0.75 8.26 -2.23
C ASN A 69 -1.51 9.45 -1.64
N LYS A 70 -2.72 9.74 -2.13
CA LYS A 70 -3.58 10.79 -1.58
C LYS A 70 -4.03 10.42 -0.16
N ILE A 71 -4.08 11.42 0.71
CA ILE A 71 -4.54 11.31 2.10
C ILE A 71 -5.58 12.42 2.32
N ASN A 72 -6.81 12.04 2.64
CA ASN A 72 -7.89 12.96 3.00
C ASN A 72 -8.28 12.74 4.46
N ILE A 73 -8.26 13.80 5.26
CA ILE A 73 -8.51 13.74 6.71
C ILE A 73 -9.74 14.58 7.03
N GLU A 74 -10.71 13.96 7.70
CA GLU A 74 -11.97 14.54 8.12
C GLU A 74 -11.99 14.60 9.66
N LEU A 75 -11.51 15.71 10.21
CA LEU A 75 -11.28 15.85 11.65
C LEU A 75 -12.57 15.81 12.48
N ASN A 76 -13.70 16.23 11.91
CA ASN A 76 -14.98 16.22 12.61
C ASN A 76 -15.46 14.79 12.90
N GLU A 77 -15.06 13.84 12.06
CA GLU A 77 -15.41 12.42 12.18
C GLU A 77 -14.23 11.60 12.73
N GLU A 78 -13.08 12.23 12.97
CA GLU A 78 -11.83 11.58 13.37
C GLU A 78 -11.35 10.46 12.40
N ILE A 79 -11.72 10.56 11.11
CA ILE A 79 -11.42 9.57 10.08
C ILE A 79 -10.39 10.09 9.07
N VAL A 80 -9.60 9.16 8.52
CA VAL A 80 -8.69 9.41 7.40
C VAL A 80 -8.89 8.38 6.29
N TRP A 81 -9.17 8.86 5.07
CA TRP A 81 -9.05 8.07 3.85
C TRP A 81 -7.62 8.16 3.33
N VAL A 82 -6.93 7.02 3.30
CA VAL A 82 -5.53 6.92 2.85
C VAL A 82 -5.42 5.94 1.68
N GLN A 83 -4.88 6.40 0.55
CA GLN A 83 -4.58 5.52 -0.56
C GLN A 83 -3.38 4.62 -0.23
N THR A 84 -3.46 3.36 -0.66
CA THR A 84 -2.54 2.29 -0.25
C THR A 84 -1.09 2.45 -0.73
N GLY A 85 -0.82 3.40 -1.64
CA GLY A 85 0.51 3.80 -2.06
C GLY A 85 1.22 4.80 -1.16
N ALA A 86 0.51 5.42 -0.21
CA ALA A 86 1.09 6.30 0.78
C ALA A 86 2.01 5.52 1.74
N ILE A 87 3.07 6.18 2.21
CA ILE A 87 3.92 5.65 3.28
C ILE A 87 3.51 6.18 4.65
N LEU A 88 3.86 5.47 5.72
CA LEU A 88 3.52 5.86 7.09
C LEU A 88 4.00 7.26 7.45
N GLY A 89 5.20 7.65 7.00
CA GLY A 89 5.70 9.01 7.21
C GLY A 89 4.79 10.08 6.62
N GLN A 90 4.20 9.84 5.44
CA GLN A 90 3.24 10.77 4.82
C GLN A 90 1.93 10.82 5.62
N LEU A 91 1.43 9.67 6.06
CA LEU A 91 0.21 9.58 6.88
C LEU A 91 0.38 10.32 8.21
N TYR A 92 1.44 10.02 8.95
CA TYR A 92 1.73 10.67 10.23
C TYR A 92 1.94 12.17 10.08
N TYR A 93 2.69 12.60 9.06
CA TYR A 93 2.90 14.01 8.79
C TYR A 93 1.59 14.74 8.46
N ALA A 94 0.72 14.14 7.65
CA ALA A 94 -0.57 14.71 7.31
C ALA A 94 -1.48 14.88 8.54
N ILE A 95 -1.52 13.87 9.42
CA ILE A 95 -2.28 13.91 10.69
C ILE A 95 -1.71 15.00 11.60
N ALA A 96 -0.40 15.00 11.85
CA ALA A 96 0.26 15.96 12.75
C ALA A 96 0.12 17.42 12.27
N LYS A 97 0.07 17.64 10.95
CA LYS A 97 -0.15 18.97 10.37
C LYS A 97 -1.58 19.48 10.61
N LYS A 98 -2.56 18.58 10.69
CA LYS A 98 -3.97 18.92 10.91
C LYS A 98 -4.36 18.96 12.39
N SER A 99 -3.72 18.16 13.24
CA SER A 99 -4.03 18.11 14.67
C SER A 99 -2.84 17.68 15.53
N LYS A 100 -2.77 18.24 16.74
CA LYS A 100 -1.75 17.90 17.76
C LYS A 100 -2.19 16.81 18.74
N VAL A 101 -3.45 16.38 18.66
CA VAL A 101 -4.04 15.42 19.62
C VAL A 101 -4.49 14.11 18.97
N HIS A 102 -4.37 13.99 17.64
CA HIS A 102 -4.72 12.78 16.90
C HIS A 102 -3.47 12.01 16.46
N ALA A 103 -3.58 10.69 16.39
CA ALA A 103 -2.54 9.78 15.92
C ALA A 103 -3.18 8.56 15.24
N PHE A 104 -2.37 7.77 14.54
CA PHE A 104 -2.79 6.47 13.98
C PHE A 104 -1.82 5.37 14.44
N PRO A 105 -2.30 4.25 15.02
CA PRO A 105 -1.42 3.20 15.56
C PRO A 105 -0.85 2.31 14.46
N SER A 106 0.37 2.59 13.99
CA SER A 106 1.06 1.73 13.03
C SER A 106 2.58 1.73 13.24
N GLY A 107 3.32 1.15 12.30
CA GLY A 107 4.77 0.92 12.40
C GLY A 107 5.62 2.17 12.62
N VAL A 108 6.85 1.96 13.09
CA VAL A 108 7.81 3.04 13.37
C VAL A 108 8.61 3.48 12.15
N CYS A 109 8.82 2.60 11.17
CA CYS A 109 9.61 2.91 9.98
C CYS A 109 8.80 3.72 8.96
N PHE A 110 9.20 4.98 8.75
CA PHE A 110 8.42 5.94 7.96
C PHE A 110 8.24 5.55 6.48
N SER A 111 9.17 4.79 5.90
CA SER A 111 9.11 4.37 4.49
C SER A 111 8.24 3.13 4.23
N ILE A 112 7.66 2.52 5.27
CA ILE A 112 6.71 1.42 5.10
C ILE A 112 5.44 1.94 4.43
N GLY A 113 4.95 1.19 3.45
CA GLY A 113 3.74 1.51 2.72
C GLY A 113 2.47 1.06 3.46
N THR A 114 1.47 1.94 3.52
CA THR A 114 0.18 1.71 4.19
C THR A 114 -0.52 0.45 3.69
N GLY A 115 -0.53 0.21 2.37
CA GLY A 115 -1.19 -0.96 1.80
C GLY A 115 -0.66 -2.30 2.34
N GLY A 116 0.66 -2.43 2.51
CA GLY A 116 1.26 -3.67 3.00
C GLY A 116 1.12 -3.83 4.52
N ILE A 117 1.39 -2.77 5.29
CA ILE A 117 1.38 -2.89 6.76
C ILE A 117 -0.02 -3.01 7.34
N ILE A 118 -1.02 -2.32 6.76
CA ILE A 118 -2.40 -2.40 7.24
C ILE A 118 -3.01 -3.76 6.87
N SER A 119 -2.80 -4.25 5.64
CA SER A 119 -3.30 -5.58 5.25
C SER A 119 -2.64 -6.73 6.03
N GLY A 120 -1.42 -6.53 6.55
CA GLY A 120 -0.71 -7.47 7.40
C GLY A 120 -0.93 -7.29 8.91
N GLY A 121 -1.87 -6.45 9.34
CA GLY A 121 -2.10 -6.09 10.74
C GLY A 121 -1.44 -4.77 11.11
N GLY A 122 -0.12 -4.76 11.27
CA GLY A 122 0.66 -3.54 11.52
C GLY A 122 0.88 -3.22 12.99
N ILE A 123 2.05 -3.61 13.49
CA ILE A 123 2.48 -3.42 14.87
C ILE A 123 3.28 -2.12 15.02
N GLY A 124 3.05 -1.39 16.12
CA GLY A 124 3.80 -0.19 16.44
C GLY A 124 3.73 0.22 17.91
N ALA A 125 4.32 1.38 18.23
CA ALA A 125 4.46 1.86 19.60
C ALA A 125 3.13 2.02 20.35
N LEU A 126 2.05 2.31 19.61
CA LEU A 126 0.71 2.52 20.15
C LEU A 126 -0.10 1.23 20.34
N MET A 127 0.44 0.06 19.96
CA MET A 127 -0.34 -1.18 19.91
C MET A 127 -0.93 -1.60 21.26
N ARG A 128 -0.21 -1.35 22.36
CA ARG A 128 -0.66 -1.76 23.70
C ARG A 128 -1.88 -0.97 24.15
N LYS A 129 -2.12 0.20 23.58
CA LYS A 129 -3.23 1.08 23.92
C LYS A 129 -4.36 1.01 22.90
N PHE A 130 -4.04 0.87 21.61
CA PHE A 130 -4.99 1.02 20.51
C PHE A 130 -5.06 -0.19 19.54
N GLY A 131 -4.30 -1.26 19.79
CA GLY A 131 -4.27 -2.43 18.90
C GLY A 131 -3.43 -2.23 17.63
N LEU A 132 -3.61 -3.11 16.66
CA LEU A 132 -2.92 -3.09 15.37
C LEU A 132 -3.47 -1.98 14.45
N ALA A 133 -2.73 -1.63 13.41
CA ALA A 133 -3.21 -0.68 12.39
C ALA A 133 -4.51 -1.18 11.74
N ALA A 134 -4.62 -2.49 11.48
CA ALA A 134 -5.80 -3.14 10.92
C ALA A 134 -7.02 -3.08 11.85
N ASP A 135 -6.81 -3.14 13.18
CA ASP A 135 -7.91 -3.08 14.16
C ASP A 135 -8.60 -1.70 14.17
N ASN A 136 -7.97 -0.69 13.55
CA ASN A 136 -8.44 0.68 13.48
C ASN A 136 -8.93 1.06 12.07
N VAL A 137 -9.15 0.07 11.18
CA VAL A 137 -9.75 0.29 9.85
C VAL A 137 -11.26 0.13 9.95
N VAL A 138 -11.99 1.19 9.62
CA VAL A 138 -13.47 1.19 9.66
C VAL A 138 -14.11 0.93 8.29
N ASP A 139 -13.39 1.20 7.20
CA ASP A 139 -13.84 0.99 5.83
C ASP A 139 -12.63 0.82 4.89
N ALA A 140 -12.82 0.16 3.74
CA ALA A 140 -11.80 -0.04 2.73
C ALA A 140 -12.41 -0.24 1.33
N ARG A 141 -11.79 0.38 0.32
CA ARG A 141 -12.11 0.13 -1.09
C ARG A 141 -11.25 -0.99 -1.65
N VAL A 142 -11.86 -2.06 -2.15
CA VAL A 142 -11.16 -3.23 -2.67
C VAL A 142 -11.57 -3.50 -4.12
N MET A 143 -10.59 -3.61 -5.02
CA MET A 143 -10.82 -4.02 -6.40
C MET A 143 -10.58 -5.51 -6.57
N ASP A 144 -11.62 -6.25 -6.98
CA ASP A 144 -11.55 -7.69 -7.17
C ASP A 144 -10.86 -8.12 -8.48
N VAL A 145 -10.78 -9.43 -8.69
CA VAL A 145 -10.16 -10.04 -9.89
C VAL A 145 -10.90 -9.75 -11.20
N ASN A 146 -12.11 -9.19 -11.13
CA ASN A 146 -12.92 -8.76 -12.27
C ASN A 146 -12.89 -7.23 -12.44
N GLY A 147 -12.14 -6.52 -11.60
CA GLY A 147 -12.05 -5.07 -11.60
C GLY A 147 -13.27 -4.37 -11.02
N LYS A 148 -14.10 -5.06 -10.24
CA LYS A 148 -15.22 -4.48 -9.50
C LYS A 148 -14.72 -3.95 -8.15
N ILE A 149 -15.19 -2.76 -7.77
CA ILE A 149 -14.89 -2.16 -6.47
C ILE A 149 -16.04 -2.50 -5.51
N SER A 150 -15.68 -2.97 -4.32
CA SER A 150 -16.53 -3.05 -3.13
C SER A 150 -16.03 -2.11 -2.06
#